data_AF-A0A0H4T237-F1
#
_entry.id   AF-A0A0H4T237-F1
#
_cell.length_a   1.000
_cell.length_b   1.000
_cell.length_c   1.000
_cell.angle_alpha   90.00
_cell.angle_beta   90.00
_cell.angle_gamma   90.00
#
_symmetry.space_group_name_H-M   'P 1'
#
loop_
_entity.id
_entity.type
_entity.pdbx_description
1 polymer ?
#
loop_
_entity_poly.entity_id
_entity_poly.type
_entity_poly.pdbx_seq_one_letter_code
_entity_poly.pdbx_strand_id
1 'polypeptide(L)' 'SAIANAEQKSETVDVDRLYVKHAVVNEGSRWKRMRPAPFGRAYVYKHRTSHIEIAVAERRPAAASVPQAPPATG' A
#
# COMPACT_ATOMS: atom_id res chain seq x y z
N SER A 1 6.91 -1.11 -6.53
CA SER A 1 6.18 0.18 -6.44
C SER A 1 4.71 -0.09 -6.67
N ALA A 2 3.79 0.43 -5.84
CA ALA A 2 2.37 0.08 -5.95
C ALA A 2 1.70 0.58 -7.25
N ILE A 3 2.09 1.78 -7.72
CA ILE A 3 1.57 2.40 -8.95
C ILE A 3 2.04 1.61 -10.19
N ALA A 4 3.33 1.29 -10.28
CA ALA A 4 3.89 0.48 -11.37
C ALA A 4 3.22 -0.91 -11.49
N ASN A 5 2.88 -1.53 -10.34
CA ASN A 5 2.16 -2.81 -10.35
C ASN A 5 0.71 -2.68 -10.81
N ALA A 6 0.08 -1.50 -10.67
CA ALA A 6 -1.28 -1.23 -11.12
C ALA A 6 -1.31 -0.96 -12.63
N GLU A 7 -0.39 -0.12 -13.13
CA GLU A 7 -0.19 0.14 -14.56
C GLU A 7 0.10 -1.15 -15.35
N GLN A 8 0.92 -2.05 -14.79
CA GLN A 8 1.29 -3.29 -15.46
C GLN A 8 0.16 -4.35 -15.44
N LYS A 9 -0.83 -4.22 -14.55
CA LYS A 9 -1.97 -5.15 -14.46
C LYS A 9 -3.14 -4.79 -15.34
N SER A 10 -3.27 -3.53 -15.75
CA SER A 10 -4.28 -3.10 -16.71
C SER A 10 -3.82 -1.80 -17.39
N GLU A 11 -3.78 -1.84 -18.71
CA GLU A 11 -3.36 -0.73 -19.60
C GLU A 11 -4.33 0.47 -19.55
N THR A 12 -5.46 0.35 -18.84
CA THR A 12 -6.53 1.36 -18.77
C THR A 12 -6.84 1.77 -17.32
N VAL A 13 -5.82 1.74 -16.45
CA VAL A 13 -5.95 2.25 -15.07
C VAL A 13 -5.71 3.75 -15.10
N ASP A 14 -6.73 4.53 -14.77
CA ASP A 14 -6.60 5.97 -14.57
C ASP A 14 -5.94 6.23 -13.21
N VAL A 15 -4.66 6.64 -13.24
CA VAL A 15 -3.82 6.82 -12.06
C VAL A 15 -4.43 7.84 -11.08
N ASP A 16 -5.17 8.83 -11.59
CA ASP A 16 -5.84 9.86 -10.77
C ASP A 16 -7.07 9.33 -10.02
N ARG A 17 -7.60 8.16 -10.41
CA ARG A 17 -8.77 7.51 -9.76
C ARG A 17 -8.39 6.40 -8.80
N LEU A 18 -7.10 6.12 -8.63
CA LEU A 18 -6.60 5.14 -7.67
C LEU A 18 -6.67 5.71 -6.24
N TYR A 19 -7.17 4.90 -5.31
CA TYR A 19 -7.09 5.20 -3.89
C TYR A 19 -6.39 4.07 -3.14
N VAL A 20 -5.76 4.41 -2.01
CA VAL A 20 -5.14 3.44 -1.12
C VAL A 20 -6.24 2.76 -0.32
N LYS A 21 -6.50 1.48 -0.62
CA LYS A 21 -7.48 0.66 0.11
C LYS A 21 -6.88 0.09 1.39
N HIS A 22 -5.59 -0.25 1.36
CA HIS A 22 -4.91 -0.90 2.46
C HIS A 22 -3.45 -0.50 2.49
N ALA A 23 -2.95 -0.13 3.66
CA ALA A 23 -1.55 0.18 3.90
C ALA A 23 -1.13 -0.42 5.24
N VAL A 24 -0.22 -1.40 5.21
CA VAL A 24 0.31 -2.06 6.41
C VAL A 24 1.82 -2.06 6.38
N VAL A 25 2.42 -1.84 7.55
CA VAL A 25 3.86 -1.90 7.76
C VAL A 25 4.18 -3.09 8.64
N ASN A 26 4.82 -4.09 8.05
CA ASN A 26 5.24 -5.32 8.70
C ASN A 26 6.71 -5.24 9.12
N GLU A 27 7.09 -6.00 10.16
CA GLU A 27 8.51 -6.16 10.52
C GLU A 27 9.20 -6.94 9.39
N GLY A 28 10.26 -6.36 8.82
CA GLY A 28 11.07 -6.97 7.78
C GLY A 28 12.17 -7.85 8.34
N SER A 29 12.95 -8.47 7.43
CA SER A 29 14.04 -9.35 7.83
C SER A 29 15.05 -8.64 8.73
N ARG A 30 15.42 -9.30 9.82
CA ARG A 30 16.43 -8.81 10.76
C ARG A 30 17.78 -9.36 10.35
N TRP A 31 18.66 -8.48 9.91
CA TRP A 31 19.99 -8.88 9.48
C TRP A 31 20.99 -8.79 10.63
N LYS A 32 21.71 -9.89 10.85
CA LYS A 32 22.81 -9.93 11.81
C LYS A 32 24.00 -9.14 11.26
N ARG A 33 24.52 -8.21 12.05
CA ARG A 33 25.74 -7.46 11.75
C ARG A 33 26.63 -7.45 12.98
N MET A 34 27.93 -7.65 12.75
CA MET A 34 28.95 -7.67 13.77
C MET A 34 29.72 -6.36 13.70
N ARG A 35 29.88 -5.69 14.85
CA ARG A 35 30.82 -4.56 14.97
C ARG A 35 31.95 -4.95 15.93
N PRO A 36 33.21 -4.67 15.58
CA PRO A 36 34.33 -4.91 16.47
C PRO A 36 34.17 -4.04 17.72
N ALA A 37 34.50 -4.60 18.89
CA ALA A 37 34.47 -3.90 20.17
C ALA A 37 35.82 -4.07 20.90
N PRO A 38 36.14 -3.20 21.88
CA PRO A 38 37.40 -3.28 22.62
C PRO A 38 37.59 -4.61 23.37
N PHE A 39 38.85 -5.00 23.58
CA PHE A 39 39.27 -6.22 24.28
C PHE A 39 38.84 -7.54 23.61
N GLY A 40 38.95 -7.63 22.27
CA GLY A 40 38.63 -8.86 21.53
C GLY A 40 37.16 -9.24 21.56
N ARG A 41 36.28 -8.31 21.95
CA ARG A 41 34.84 -8.50 21.99
C ARG A 41 34.23 -8.11 20.65
N ALA A 42 33.06 -8.65 20.36
CA ALA A 42 32.27 -8.24 19.22
C ALA A 42 30.83 -8.01 19.64
N TYR A 43 30.26 -6.89 19.23
CA TYR A 43 28.87 -6.59 19.46
C TYR A 43 28.05 -6.93 18.23
N VAL A 44 27.01 -7.73 18.44
CA VAL A 44 26.04 -8.06 17.41
C VAL A 44 24.91 -7.05 17.50
N TYR A 45 24.62 -6.39 16.38
CA TYR A 45 23.40 -5.61 16.22
C TYR A 45 22.54 -6.23 15.13
N LYS A 46 21.23 -6.12 15.31
CA LYS A 46 20.24 -6.51 14.30
C LYS A 46 19.88 -5.27 13.51
N HIS A 47 20.23 -5.24 12.22
CA HIS A 47 19.70 -4.23 11.32
C HIS A 47 18.22 -4.57 11.07
N ARG A 48 17.32 -3.72 11.58
CA ARG A 48 15.88 -3.88 11.43
C ARG A 48 15.48 -3.32 10.08
N THR A 49 14.78 -4.11 9.28
CA THR A 49 14.11 -3.62 8.07
C THR A 49 12.61 -3.70 8.29
N SER A 50 11.83 -2.98 7.49
CA SER A 50 10.37 -3.03 7.50
C SER A 50 9.89 -3.36 6.10
N HIS A 51 8.83 -4.16 6.00
CA HIS A 51 8.16 -4.45 4.74
C HIS A 51 6.86 -3.65 4.67
N ILE A 52 6.65 -2.91 3.58
CA ILE A 52 5.48 -2.04 3.42
C ILE A 52 4.60 -2.63 2.32
N GLU A 53 3.37 -2.98 2.69
CA GLU A 53 2.36 -3.50 1.78
C GLU A 53 1.33 -2.40 1.51
N ILE A 54 1.17 -2.04 0.23
CA ILE A 54 0.21 -1.04 -0.22
C ILE A 54 -0.70 -1.69 -1.25
N ALA A 55 -1.99 -1.77 -0.96
CA ALA A 55 -3.01 -2.18 -1.92
C ALA A 55 -3.79 -0.94 -2.39
N VAL A 56 -3.76 -0.74 -3.70
CA VAL A 56 -4.53 0.32 -4.39
C VAL A 56 -5.74 -0.29 -5.06
N ALA A 57 -6.85 0.46 -5.10
CA ALA A 57 -8.06 0.08 -5.79
C ALA A 57 -8.61 1.27 -6.58
N GLU A 58 -9.34 0.99 -7.65
CA GLU A 58 -10.02 2.02 -8.42
C GLU A 58 -11.37 2.37 -7.78
N ARG A 59 -11.67 3.67 -7.72
CA ARG A 59 -13.00 4.11 -7.32
C ARG A 59 -13.93 4.04 -8.55
N ARG A 60 -14.79 3.03 -8.60
CA ARG A 60 -15.91 3.00 -9.56
C ARG A 60 -16.73 4.27 -9.37
N PRO A 61 -16.99 5.07 -10.42
CA PRO A 61 -17.89 6.21 -10.30
C PRO A 61 -19.25 5.67 -9.91
N ALA A 62 -19.76 6.11 -8.77
CA ALA A 62 -21.11 5.82 -8.33
C ALA A 62 -22.07 6.49 -9.31
N ALA A 63 -22.47 5.77 -10.35
CA ALA A 63 -23.63 6.14 -11.12
C ALA A 63 -24.87 6.01 -10.21
N ALA A 64 -25.51 7.15 -9.96
CA ALA A 64 -26.88 7.31 -9.51
C ALA A 64 -27.26 6.77 -8.10
N SER A 65 -26.92 7.51 -7.05
CA SER A 65 -27.84 7.66 -5.90
C SER A 65 -28.69 8.92 -6.12
N VAL A 66 -29.54 8.89 -7.16
CA VAL A 66 -30.68 9.82 -7.23
C VAL A 66 -31.84 9.09 -6.58
N PRO A 67 -32.37 9.54 -5.42
CA PRO A 67 -33.66 9.03 -4.98
C PRO A 67 -34.71 9.53 -5.98
N GLN A 68 -35.29 8.57 -6.67
CA GLN A 68 -36.38 8.66 -7.62
C GLN A 68 -37.50 9.59 -7.11
N ALA A 69 -37.78 10.67 -7.85
CA ALA A 69 -39.03 11.41 -7.69
C ALA A 69 -40.18 10.53 -8.23
N PRO A 70 -41.26 10.27 -7.48
CA PRO A 70 -42.42 9.61 -8.05
C PRO A 70 -43.14 10.61 -9.00
N PRO A 71 -43.47 10.22 -10.25
CA PRO A 71 -44.41 10.96 -11.07
C PRO A 71 -45.83 10.63 -10.60
N ALA A 72 -46.56 11.63 -10.07
CA ALA A 72 -48.00 11.51 -9.87
C ALA A 72 -48.70 12.84 -10.17
N THR A 73 -49.33 12.84 -11.34
CA THR A 73 -50.59 13.47 -11.74
C THR A 73 -51.42 14.15 -10.64
N GLY A 74 -51.83 15.38 -10.94
CA GLY A 74 -52.88 16.17 -10.27
C GLY A 74 -53.08 17.48 -10.99
#